data_AF-A0A959TVU1-F1
#
_entry.id   AF-A0A959TVU1-F1
#
_cell.length_a   1.000
_cell.length_b   1.000
_cell.length_c   1.000
_cell.angle_alpha   90.00
_cell.angle_beta   90.00
_cell.angle_gamma   90.00
#
_symmetry.space_group_name_H-M   'P 1'
#
loop_
_entity.id
_entity.type
_entity.pdbx_description
1 polymer ?
#
loop_
_entity_poly.entity_id
_entity_poly.type
_entity_poly.pdbx_seq_one_letter_code
_entity_poly.pdbx_strand_id
1 'polypeptide(L)'
;MKADHVFVYGTLRRRSTAAERDLLLSHARYVGIGRVANAALFVGEYPMAVPVKAGSRKPLVGEVYRLPEEGRNELLAKLDEYEELRADDPERSMYRREVVKVDVGGKRIACFIYWYNGELEGSRRLHQGNILRQQVHLVPNGKSWSVKLSGAQRSDRILASKEEALKVARRIARKQGIGVIIHGRDGKIRKRLSVLA
;
A
#
# COMPACT_ATOMS: atom_id res chain seq x y z
N MET A 1 -6.90 7.39 -23.68
CA MET A 1 -6.36 8.56 -22.93
C MET A 1 -4.85 8.36 -22.81
N LYS A 2 -4.02 9.30 -23.27
CA LYS A 2 -2.55 9.18 -23.17
C LYS A 2 -2.12 9.56 -21.75
N ALA A 3 -1.26 8.74 -21.12
CA ALA A 3 -0.73 8.98 -19.79
C ALA A 3 0.80 8.83 -19.78
N ASP A 4 1.49 9.72 -19.07
CA ASP A 4 2.94 9.71 -18.83
C ASP A 4 3.28 9.67 -17.33
N HIS A 5 2.26 9.42 -16.49
CA HIS A 5 2.38 9.33 -15.04
C HIS A 5 1.87 8.00 -14.53
N VAL A 6 2.38 7.55 -13.39
CA VAL A 6 1.86 6.41 -12.64
C VAL A 6 1.41 6.86 -11.25
N PHE A 7 0.28 6.35 -10.81
CA PHE A 7 -0.25 6.50 -9.47
C PHE A 7 -0.07 5.20 -8.70
N VAL A 8 0.64 5.27 -7.58
CA VAL A 8 0.93 4.12 -6.70
C VAL A 8 0.32 4.33 -5.32
N TYR A 9 -0.28 3.29 -4.76
CA TYR A 9 -0.99 3.36 -3.48
C TYR A 9 -0.51 2.34 -2.45
N GLY A 10 0.41 1.44 -2.84
CA GLY A 10 0.94 0.34 -2.04
C GLY A 10 2.47 0.35 -1.89
N THR A 11 3.09 -0.79 -2.21
CA THR A 11 4.52 -1.10 -2.00
C THR A 11 5.48 -0.31 -2.88
N LEU A 12 5.01 0.38 -3.91
CA LEU A 12 5.84 1.24 -4.77
C LEU A 12 5.98 2.67 -4.23
N ARG A 13 5.33 3.02 -3.11
CA ARG A 13 5.43 4.35 -2.50
C ARG A 13 6.85 4.60 -1.94
N ARG A 14 7.28 5.88 -1.88
CA ARG A 14 8.64 6.27 -1.42
C ARG A 14 9.00 5.82 -0.01
N ARG A 15 8.01 5.51 0.83
CA ARG A 15 8.19 5.04 2.22
C ARG A 15 8.01 3.53 2.33
N SER A 16 8.06 2.81 1.22
CA SER A 16 8.10 1.35 1.20
C SER A 16 9.55 0.89 1.25
N THR A 17 9.78 -0.28 1.85
CA THR A 17 11.09 -0.96 1.87
C THR A 17 11.14 -2.12 0.88
N ALA A 18 10.19 -2.21 -0.06
CA ALA A 18 10.26 -3.18 -1.15
C ALA A 18 11.52 -2.89 -1.95
N ALA A 19 12.43 -3.87 -2.04
CA ALA A 19 13.72 -3.71 -2.74
C ALA A 19 13.49 -3.29 -4.21
N GLU A 20 12.36 -3.73 -4.78
CA GLU A 20 11.94 -3.42 -6.13
C GLU A 20 11.53 -1.94 -6.31
N ARG A 21 11.10 -1.22 -5.26
CA ARG A 21 10.70 0.20 -5.38
C ARG A 21 11.85 1.05 -5.90
N ASP A 22 13.04 0.87 -5.33
CA ASP A 22 14.21 1.68 -5.67
C ASP A 22 14.68 1.37 -7.09
N LEU A 23 14.50 0.14 -7.56
CA LEU A 23 14.81 -0.25 -8.93
C LEU A 23 13.77 0.29 -9.93
N LEU A 24 12.49 0.14 -9.63
CA LEU A 24 11.39 0.47 -10.55
C LEU A 24 11.18 1.98 -10.65
N LEU A 25 11.19 2.72 -9.54
CA LEU A 25 10.87 4.16 -9.56
C LEU A 25 12.09 5.07 -9.38
N SER A 26 13.33 4.56 -9.47
CA SER A 26 14.56 5.37 -9.42
C SER A 26 14.59 6.48 -10.46
N HIS A 27 14.15 6.18 -11.68
CA HIS A 27 14.17 7.10 -12.81
C HIS A 27 12.85 7.87 -12.97
N ALA A 28 11.86 7.61 -12.12
CA ALA A 28 10.58 8.28 -12.15
C ALA A 28 10.60 9.52 -11.24
N ARG A 29 10.17 10.67 -11.75
CA ARG A 29 10.15 11.92 -10.98
C ARG A 29 8.91 11.99 -10.10
N TYR A 30 9.08 12.10 -8.79
CA TYR A 30 7.94 12.35 -7.89
C TYR A 30 7.22 13.66 -8.22
N VAL A 31 5.88 13.60 -8.29
CA VAL A 31 5.03 14.77 -8.57
C VAL A 31 4.28 15.22 -7.31
N GLY A 32 3.69 14.30 -6.55
CA GLY A 32 2.90 14.69 -5.38
C GLY A 32 2.02 13.59 -4.82
N ILE A 33 1.19 13.95 -3.83
CA ILE A 33 0.14 13.08 -3.29
C ILE A 33 -1.09 13.15 -4.21
N GLY A 34 -1.50 11.99 -4.71
CA GLY A 34 -2.66 11.83 -5.59
C GLY A 34 -3.90 11.34 -4.85
N ARG A 35 -5.08 11.70 -5.37
CA ARG A 35 -6.39 11.23 -4.90
C ARG A 35 -7.22 10.70 -6.06
N VAL A 36 -7.69 9.46 -5.93
CA VAL A 36 -8.59 8.80 -6.89
C VAL A 36 -9.96 8.66 -6.23
N ALA A 37 -10.98 9.26 -6.84
CA ALA A 37 -12.36 9.10 -6.39
C ALA A 37 -12.91 7.72 -6.79
N ASN A 38 -14.03 7.30 -6.19
CA ASN A 38 -14.73 6.06 -6.58
C ASN A 38 -13.83 4.82 -6.55
N ALA A 39 -12.95 4.75 -5.56
CA ALA A 39 -12.05 3.63 -5.34
C ALA A 39 -12.10 3.20 -3.86
N ALA A 40 -11.92 1.91 -3.61
CA ALA A 40 -11.75 1.35 -2.28
C ALA A 40 -10.39 0.65 -2.19
N LEU A 41 -9.77 0.76 -1.01
CA LEU A 41 -8.52 0.06 -0.71
C LEU A 41 -8.80 -1.05 0.29
N PHE A 42 -8.34 -2.24 -0.02
CA PHE A 42 -8.33 -3.41 0.85
C PHE A 42 -6.89 -3.80 1.15
N VAL A 43 -6.68 -4.49 2.26
CA VAL A 43 -5.37 -5.03 2.63
C VAL A 43 -5.53 -6.46 3.09
N GLY A 44 -4.76 -7.35 2.48
CA GLY A 44 -4.54 -8.73 2.89
C GLY A 44 -3.04 -8.99 2.89
N GLU A 45 -2.59 -9.91 2.04
CA GLU A 45 -1.17 -10.10 1.78
C GLU A 45 -0.55 -8.90 1.05
N TYR A 46 -1.32 -8.29 0.15
CA TYR A 46 -0.93 -7.12 -0.65
C TYR A 46 -2.01 -6.02 -0.58
N PRO A 47 -1.68 -4.76 -0.91
CA PRO A 47 -2.66 -3.67 -1.02
C PRO A 47 -3.50 -3.83 -2.28
N MET A 48 -4.82 -3.94 -2.14
CA MET A 48 -5.73 -4.22 -3.25
C MET A 48 -6.67 -3.04 -3.45
N ALA A 49 -6.42 -2.21 -4.47
CA ALA A 49 -7.38 -1.18 -4.85
C ALA A 49 -8.37 -1.71 -5.88
N VAL A 50 -9.65 -1.39 -5.70
CA VAL A 50 -10.71 -1.72 -6.65
C VAL A 50 -11.59 -0.49 -6.94
N PRO A 51 -12.10 -0.33 -8.18
CA PRO A 51 -13.14 0.64 -8.47
C PRO A 51 -14.41 0.35 -7.67
N VAL A 52 -15.14 1.39 -7.25
CA VAL A 52 -16.45 1.27 -6.60
C VAL A 52 -17.44 2.25 -7.20
N LYS A 53 -18.74 1.93 -7.13
CA LYS A 53 -19.81 2.83 -7.59
C LYS A 53 -19.78 4.16 -6.81
N ALA A 54 -20.31 5.21 -7.43
CA ALA A 54 -20.40 6.55 -6.85
C ALA A 54 -21.02 6.49 -5.44
N GLY A 55 -20.33 7.06 -4.43
CA GLY A 55 -20.77 7.03 -3.03
C GLY A 55 -19.68 6.73 -2.00
N SER A 56 -18.47 6.35 -2.42
CA SER A 56 -17.34 6.30 -1.49
C SER A 56 -16.99 7.71 -0.99
N ARG A 57 -17.24 7.99 0.29
CA ARG A 57 -17.01 9.31 0.90
C ARG A 57 -15.53 9.70 0.98
N LYS A 58 -14.59 8.76 0.79
CA LYS A 58 -13.15 9.01 0.91
C LYS A 58 -12.42 8.53 -0.34
N PRO A 59 -11.52 9.35 -0.92
CA PRO A 59 -10.73 8.95 -2.07
C PRO A 59 -9.67 7.94 -1.67
N LEU A 60 -9.25 7.11 -2.62
CA LEU A 60 -7.99 6.38 -2.55
C LEU A 60 -6.84 7.39 -2.63
N VAL A 61 -5.90 7.30 -1.68
CA VAL A 61 -4.77 8.22 -1.55
C VAL A 61 -3.47 7.48 -1.82
N GLY A 62 -2.68 8.03 -2.71
CA GLY A 62 -1.40 7.48 -3.13
C GLY A 62 -0.41 8.57 -3.55
N GLU A 63 0.58 8.18 -4.33
CA GLU A 63 1.65 9.03 -4.83
C GLU A 63 1.67 9.00 -6.35
N VAL A 64 1.96 10.14 -6.96
CA VAL A 64 2.07 10.27 -8.42
C VAL A 64 3.53 10.49 -8.79
N TYR A 65 3.97 9.74 -9.79
CA TYR A 65 5.29 9.84 -10.39
C TYR A 65 5.14 10.08 -11.88
N ARG A 66 5.97 10.96 -12.43
CA ARG A 66 6.14 11.13 -13.87
C ARG A 66 7.14 10.11 -14.36
N LEU A 67 6.73 9.30 -15.32
CA LEU A 67 7.60 8.32 -15.96
C LEU A 67 8.56 9.04 -16.92
N PRO A 68 9.80 8.55 -17.11
CA PRO A 68 10.70 9.09 -18.11
C PRO A 68 10.08 8.96 -19.51
N GLU A 69 10.55 9.78 -20.46
CA GLU A 69 10.12 9.69 -21.85
C GLU A 69 10.80 8.52 -22.56
N GLU A 70 12.13 8.52 -22.52
CA GLU A 70 12.96 7.37 -22.88
C GLU A 70 12.82 6.26 -21.83
N GLY A 71 12.74 5.01 -22.26
CA GLY A 71 12.58 3.86 -21.34
C GLY A 71 11.20 3.74 -20.68
N ARG A 72 10.21 4.60 -21.02
CA ARG A 72 8.86 4.52 -20.44
C ARG A 72 8.24 3.13 -20.58
N ASN A 73 8.31 2.57 -21.78
CA ASN A 73 7.69 1.28 -22.10
C ASN A 73 8.39 0.13 -21.36
N GLU A 74 9.72 0.19 -21.23
CA GLU A 74 10.49 -0.79 -20.46
C GLU A 74 10.16 -0.73 -18.97
N LEU A 75 10.05 0.47 -18.41
CA LEU A 75 9.62 0.65 -17.03
C LEU A 75 8.19 0.15 -16.83
N LEU A 76 7.28 0.46 -17.75
CA LEU A 76 5.92 -0.06 -17.73
C LEU A 76 5.88 -1.59 -17.80
N ALA A 77 6.74 -2.23 -18.59
CA ALA A 77 6.86 -3.69 -18.64
C ALA A 77 7.36 -4.28 -17.31
N LYS A 78 8.35 -3.64 -16.67
CA LYS A 78 8.83 -4.06 -15.34
C LYS A 78 7.78 -3.88 -14.25
N LEU A 79 6.96 -2.83 -14.33
CA LEU A 79 5.82 -2.64 -13.44
C LEU A 79 4.73 -3.69 -13.70
N ASP A 80 4.49 -4.06 -14.95
CA ASP A 80 3.55 -5.13 -15.31
C ASP A 80 4.01 -6.48 -14.74
N GLU A 81 5.31 -6.79 -14.84
CA GLU A 81 5.91 -7.99 -14.23
C GLU A 81 5.78 -7.96 -12.70
N TYR A 82 6.09 -6.82 -12.05
CA TYR A 82 5.99 -6.67 -10.60
C TYR A 82 4.56 -6.86 -10.06
N GLU A 83 3.56 -6.37 -10.81
CA GLU A 83 2.14 -6.47 -10.44
C GLU A 83 1.48 -7.74 -11.00
N GLU A 84 2.28 -8.70 -11.49
CA GLU A 84 1.84 -9.98 -12.05
C GLU A 84 0.73 -9.82 -13.12
N LEU A 85 0.87 -8.80 -13.97
CA LEU A 85 0.01 -8.55 -15.11
C LEU A 85 0.41 -9.48 -16.26
N ARG A 86 -0.56 -10.24 -16.76
CA ARG A 86 -0.41 -11.21 -17.85
C ARG A 86 -1.19 -10.70 -19.05
N ALA A 87 -0.48 -10.22 -20.06
CA ALA A 87 -1.10 -9.67 -21.27
C ALA A 87 -1.80 -10.76 -22.10
N ASP A 88 -1.32 -11.99 -22.01
CA ASP A 88 -1.84 -13.19 -22.66
C ASP A 88 -3.02 -13.82 -21.92
N ASP A 89 -3.09 -13.65 -20.60
CA ASP A 89 -4.20 -14.13 -19.77
C ASP A 89 -4.67 -13.06 -18.75
N PRO A 90 -5.45 -12.07 -19.21
CA PRO A 90 -5.93 -11.00 -18.36
C PRO A 90 -6.82 -11.47 -17.19
N GLU A 91 -7.51 -12.61 -17.33
CA GLU A 91 -8.37 -13.17 -16.28
C GLU A 91 -7.55 -13.76 -15.13
N ARG A 92 -6.37 -14.32 -15.43
CA ARG A 92 -5.42 -14.80 -14.40
C ARG A 92 -4.44 -13.75 -13.92
N SER A 93 -4.48 -12.53 -14.45
CA SER A 93 -3.65 -11.42 -13.97
C SER A 93 -4.08 -11.02 -12.56
N MET A 94 -3.11 -10.84 -11.67
CA MET A 94 -3.41 -10.41 -10.30
C MET A 94 -3.90 -8.95 -10.27
N TYR A 95 -3.28 -8.10 -11.10
CA TYR A 95 -3.68 -6.73 -11.33
C TYR A 95 -3.89 -6.45 -12.82
N ARG A 96 -4.70 -5.43 -13.09
CA ARG A 96 -4.87 -4.85 -14.43
C ARG A 96 -4.45 -3.40 -14.44
N ARG A 97 -3.79 -2.96 -15.52
CA ARG A 97 -3.38 -1.57 -15.69
C ARG A 97 -4.42 -0.78 -16.45
N GLU A 98 -4.87 0.34 -15.88
CA GLU A 98 -5.79 1.28 -16.52
C GLU A 98 -5.29 2.72 -16.39
N VAL A 99 -5.87 3.63 -17.17
CA VAL A 99 -5.62 5.07 -17.06
C VAL A 99 -6.78 5.75 -16.33
N VAL A 100 -6.48 6.45 -15.24
CA VAL A 100 -7.46 7.17 -14.42
C VAL A 100 -7.07 8.64 -14.23
N LYS A 101 -8.07 9.48 -13.93
CA LYS A 101 -7.83 10.87 -13.53
C LYS A 101 -7.53 10.92 -12.03
N VAL A 102 -6.35 11.43 -11.69
CA VAL A 102 -5.87 11.59 -10.32
C VAL A 102 -5.85 13.08 -9.98
N ASP A 103 -6.45 13.47 -8.86
CA ASP A 103 -6.31 14.82 -8.31
C ASP A 103 -4.97 14.94 -7.58
N VAL A 104 -4.14 15.89 -8.02
CA VAL A 104 -2.85 16.24 -7.42
C VAL A 104 -2.85 17.74 -7.14
N GLY A 105 -3.16 18.12 -5.90
CA GLY A 105 -3.20 19.52 -5.49
C GLY A 105 -4.22 20.35 -6.29
N GLY A 106 -5.39 19.79 -6.60
CA GLY A 106 -6.44 20.45 -7.40
C GLY A 106 -6.29 20.31 -8.92
N LYS A 107 -5.16 19.77 -9.41
CA LYS A 107 -4.95 19.49 -10.84
C LYS A 107 -5.28 18.03 -11.14
N ARG A 108 -6.04 17.79 -12.21
CA ARG A 108 -6.36 16.43 -12.68
C ARG A 108 -5.30 15.96 -13.67
N ILE A 109 -4.56 14.92 -13.30
CA ILE A 109 -3.50 14.30 -14.12
C ILE A 109 -3.98 12.91 -14.54
N ALA A 110 -3.76 12.54 -15.81
CA ALA A 110 -4.00 11.18 -16.29
C ALA A 110 -2.83 10.28 -15.83
N CYS A 111 -3.11 9.23 -15.06
CA CYS A 111 -2.10 8.33 -14.54
C CYS A 111 -2.47 6.87 -14.81
N PHE A 112 -1.47 6.04 -15.06
CA PHE A 112 -1.59 4.60 -14.92
C PHE A 112 -1.86 4.23 -13.47
N ILE A 113 -2.75 3.28 -13.24
CA ILE A 113 -3.01 2.63 -11.96
C ILE A 113 -3.13 1.13 -12.20
N TYR A 114 -2.67 0.34 -11.23
CA TYR A 114 -2.87 -1.09 -11.19
C TYR A 114 -4.07 -1.40 -10.29
N TRP A 115 -5.17 -1.89 -10.83
CA TRP A 115 -6.34 -2.32 -10.07
C TRP A 115 -6.24 -3.80 -9.76
N TYR A 116 -6.59 -4.19 -8.54
CA TYR A 116 -6.65 -5.59 -8.17
C TYR A 116 -7.79 -6.28 -8.94
N ASN A 117 -7.49 -7.47 -9.47
CA ASN A 117 -8.37 -8.20 -10.38
C ASN A 117 -8.84 -9.55 -9.79
N GLY A 118 -8.56 -9.83 -8.52
CA GLY A 118 -8.96 -11.06 -7.84
C GLY A 118 -10.06 -10.90 -6.79
N GLU A 119 -10.32 -12.00 -6.08
CA GLU A 119 -11.27 -12.05 -4.97
C GLU A 119 -10.76 -11.33 -3.72
N LEU A 120 -11.65 -10.67 -3.00
CA LEU A 120 -11.31 -9.89 -1.79
C LEU A 120 -11.51 -10.67 -0.48
N GLU A 121 -11.71 -11.99 -0.56
CA GLU A 121 -11.94 -12.83 0.62
C GLU A 121 -10.77 -12.77 1.61
N GLY A 122 -11.06 -12.70 2.90
CA GLY A 122 -10.05 -12.56 3.95
C GLY A 122 -9.34 -11.20 4.00
N SER A 123 -9.63 -10.28 3.07
CA SER A 123 -9.07 -8.93 3.06
C SER A 123 -9.87 -7.97 3.95
N ARG A 124 -9.20 -6.92 4.43
CA ARG A 124 -9.83 -5.86 5.21
C ARG A 124 -9.90 -4.57 4.43
N ARG A 125 -11.10 -4.00 4.34
CA ARG A 125 -11.33 -2.67 3.76
C ARG A 125 -10.76 -1.55 4.63
N LEU A 126 -10.11 -0.58 3.99
CA LEU A 126 -9.64 0.64 4.62
C LEU A 126 -10.58 1.81 4.33
N HIS A 127 -11.39 2.17 5.32
CA HIS A 127 -12.34 3.29 5.19
C HIS A 127 -11.69 4.65 4.89
N GLN A 128 -10.39 4.79 5.14
CA GLN A 128 -9.65 6.04 4.90
C GLN A 128 -8.93 6.08 3.55
N GLY A 129 -8.95 4.99 2.78
CA GLY A 129 -8.34 4.94 1.43
C GLY A 129 -6.82 5.13 1.41
N ASN A 130 -6.10 4.95 2.53
CA ASN A 130 -4.67 5.21 2.60
C ASN A 130 -3.96 4.18 3.48
N ILE A 131 -2.93 3.51 2.95
CA ILE A 131 -2.13 2.54 3.68
C ILE A 131 -1.21 3.16 4.74
N LEU A 132 -0.76 4.42 4.56
CA LEU A 132 0.18 5.08 5.51
C LEU A 132 -0.42 5.35 6.90
N ARG A 133 -1.74 5.25 7.05
CA ARG A 133 -2.39 5.37 8.36
C ARG A 133 -2.50 4.05 9.10
N GLN A 134 -2.18 2.94 8.44
CA GLN A 134 -1.99 1.68 9.13
C GLN A 134 -0.61 1.61 9.75
N GLN A 135 -0.57 1.07 10.96
CA GLN A 135 0.65 0.73 11.67
C GLN A 135 0.41 -0.63 12.34
N VAL A 136 1.49 -1.35 12.62
CA VAL A 136 1.42 -2.56 13.44
C VAL A 136 1.57 -2.13 14.89
N HIS A 137 0.60 -2.43 15.73
CA HIS A 137 0.60 -2.15 17.16
C HIS A 137 1.11 -3.38 17.92
N LEU A 138 2.22 -3.24 18.63
CA LEU A 138 2.62 -4.14 19.71
C LEU A 138 1.95 -3.70 21.00
N VAL A 139 1.04 -4.51 21.52
CA VAL A 139 0.32 -4.23 22.76
C VAL A 139 0.66 -5.30 23.79
N PRO A 140 1.13 -4.94 25.01
CA PRO A 140 1.28 -5.90 26.09
C PRO A 140 -0.06 -6.58 26.41
N ASN A 141 -0.05 -7.90 26.59
CA ASN A 141 -1.22 -8.70 26.94
C ASN A 141 -0.82 -9.71 28.04
N GLY A 142 -0.93 -9.29 29.30
CA GLY A 142 -0.44 -10.06 30.44
C GLY A 142 1.06 -10.32 30.36
N LYS A 143 1.46 -11.60 30.32
CA LYS A 143 2.85 -12.04 30.13
C LYS A 143 3.28 -12.09 28.66
N SER A 144 2.35 -11.89 27.73
CA SER A 144 2.55 -12.03 26.28
C SER A 144 2.42 -10.67 25.57
N TRP A 145 2.62 -10.68 24.25
CA TRP A 145 2.56 -9.51 23.38
C TRP A 145 1.64 -9.77 22.19
N SER A 146 0.67 -8.88 22.00
CA SER A 146 -0.22 -8.89 20.84
C SER A 146 0.34 -8.05 19.71
N VAL A 147 0.34 -8.61 18.51
CA VAL A 147 0.63 -7.90 17.25
C VAL A 147 -0.72 -7.61 16.59
N LYS A 148 -1.07 -6.33 16.43
CA LYS A 148 -2.36 -5.89 15.88
C LYS A 148 -2.15 -4.90 14.73
N LEU A 149 -2.74 -5.12 13.56
CA LEU A 149 -2.85 -4.06 12.56
C LEU A 149 -3.85 -2.97 12.99
N SER A 150 -3.55 -1.71 12.69
CA SER A 150 -4.47 -0.60 13.00
C SER A 150 -5.86 -0.85 12.41
N GLY A 151 -6.89 -0.84 13.27
CA GLY A 151 -8.29 -1.08 12.89
C GLY A 151 -8.66 -2.57 12.79
N ALA A 152 -7.79 -3.49 13.17
CA ALA A 152 -8.15 -4.89 13.35
C ALA A 152 -9.06 -5.04 14.58
N GLN A 153 -10.20 -5.73 14.41
CA GLN A 153 -11.13 -6.08 15.50
C GLN A 153 -10.54 -7.15 16.44
N ARG A 154 -9.50 -7.88 16.01
CA ARG A 154 -8.83 -8.94 16.77
C ARG A 154 -7.31 -8.80 16.73
N SER A 155 -6.61 -9.45 17.66
CA SER A 155 -5.16 -9.58 17.60
C SER A 155 -4.78 -10.58 16.50
N ASP A 156 -3.96 -10.15 15.55
CA ASP A 156 -3.54 -11.02 14.44
C ASP A 156 -2.63 -12.14 14.95
N ARG A 157 -1.82 -11.89 15.99
CA ARG A 157 -1.02 -12.89 16.72
C ARG A 157 -0.78 -12.50 18.17
N ILE A 158 -0.69 -13.49 19.06
CA ILE A 158 -0.22 -13.34 20.45
C ILE A 158 1.06 -14.16 20.58
N LEU A 159 2.14 -13.54 21.06
CA LEU A 159 3.47 -14.15 21.17
C LEU A 159 3.99 -14.04 22.60
N ALA A 160 4.77 -15.00 23.05
CA ALA A 160 5.21 -15.08 24.44
C ALA A 160 6.15 -13.93 24.82
N SER A 161 6.97 -13.43 23.88
CA SER A 161 7.95 -12.38 24.15
C SER A 161 7.74 -11.11 23.31
N LYS A 162 8.22 -9.99 23.85
CA LYS A 162 8.26 -8.70 23.14
C LYS A 162 9.14 -8.76 21.90
N GLU A 163 10.24 -9.49 21.98
CA GLU A 163 11.24 -9.58 20.93
C GLU A 163 10.70 -10.32 19.71
N GLU A 164 10.05 -11.47 19.91
CA GLU A 164 9.37 -12.20 18.84
C GLU A 164 8.23 -11.38 18.23
N ALA A 165 7.41 -10.74 19.07
CA ALA A 165 6.36 -9.85 18.61
C ALA A 165 6.91 -8.70 17.77
N LEU A 166 8.07 -8.15 18.15
CA LEU A 166 8.72 -7.08 17.42
C LEU A 166 9.29 -7.58 16.08
N LYS A 167 9.88 -8.78 16.05
CA LYS A 167 10.37 -9.41 14.82
C LYS A 167 9.23 -9.63 13.83
N VAL A 168 8.11 -10.18 14.29
CA VAL A 168 6.90 -10.40 13.48
C VAL A 168 6.31 -9.08 13.00
N ALA A 169 6.14 -8.10 13.90
CA ALA A 169 5.60 -6.79 13.55
C ALA A 169 6.48 -6.06 12.53
N ARG A 170 7.80 -6.11 12.69
CA ARG A 170 8.74 -5.51 11.72
C ARG A 170 8.66 -6.18 10.35
N ARG A 171 8.45 -7.50 10.30
CA ARG A 171 8.26 -8.22 9.03
C ARG A 171 6.98 -7.79 8.33
N ILE A 172 5.86 -7.75 9.06
CA ILE A 172 4.56 -7.27 8.53
C ILE A 172 4.70 -5.82 8.07
N ALA A 173 5.28 -4.98 8.91
CA ALA A 173 5.51 -3.57 8.64
C ALA A 173 6.36 -3.33 7.40
N ARG A 174 7.45 -4.10 7.21
CA ARG A 174 8.28 -4.04 5.98
C ARG A 174 7.51 -4.51 4.75
N LYS A 175 6.84 -5.67 4.83
CA LYS A 175 6.06 -6.22 3.69
C LYS A 175 4.97 -5.24 3.23
N GLN A 176 4.32 -4.55 4.17
CA GLN A 176 3.22 -3.64 3.86
C GLN A 176 3.66 -2.16 3.71
N GLY A 177 4.94 -1.84 3.91
CA GLY A 177 5.44 -0.46 3.87
C GLY A 177 4.81 0.46 4.92
N ILE A 178 4.55 -0.05 6.12
CA ILE A 178 3.89 0.65 7.24
C ILE A 178 4.77 0.73 8.48
N GLY A 179 4.43 1.59 9.46
CA GLY A 179 5.18 1.74 10.71
C GLY A 179 4.80 0.72 11.81
N VAL A 180 5.58 0.65 12.88
CA VAL A 180 5.25 -0.12 14.09
C VAL A 180 5.08 0.83 15.29
N ILE A 181 3.97 0.71 16.03
CA ILE A 181 3.74 1.38 17.32
C ILE A 181 3.90 0.36 18.43
N ILE A 182 4.68 0.68 19.46
CA ILE A 182 4.83 -0.13 20.67
C ILE A 182 4.14 0.60 21.82
N HIS A 183 3.22 -0.10 22.49
CA HIS A 183 2.51 0.37 23.67
C HIS A 183 3.22 -0.09 24.96
N GLY A 184 3.10 0.71 26.02
CA GLY A 184 3.48 0.34 27.37
C GLY A 184 2.38 -0.45 28.07
N ARG A 185 2.68 -1.02 29.25
CA ARG A 185 1.69 -1.72 30.09
C ARG A 185 0.61 -0.77 30.61
N ASP A 186 0.90 0.53 30.63
CA ASP A 186 0.00 1.65 30.94
C ASP A 186 -0.95 1.99 29.78
N GLY A 187 -0.89 1.26 28.65
CA GLY A 187 -1.68 1.52 27.45
C GLY A 187 -1.22 2.75 26.64
N LYS A 188 -0.15 3.44 27.08
CA LYS A 188 0.37 4.62 26.38
C LYS A 188 1.36 4.21 25.28
N ILE A 189 1.48 5.03 24.24
CA ILE A 189 2.49 4.83 23.21
C ILE A 189 3.87 5.08 23.82
N ARG A 190 4.73 4.05 23.78
CA ARG A 190 6.11 4.12 24.27
C ARG A 190 7.11 4.37 23.17
N LYS A 191 6.86 3.82 21.97
CA LYS A 191 7.77 3.97 20.84
C LYS A 191 7.01 3.93 19.52
N ARG A 192 7.41 4.79 18.59
CA ARG A 192 7.09 4.64 17.17
C ARG A 192 8.36 4.22 16.47
N LEU A 193 8.30 3.10 15.77
CA LEU A 193 9.37 2.62 14.94
C LEU A 193 8.98 2.87 13.49
N SER A 194 9.77 3.72 12.86
CA SER A 194 9.95 3.62 11.43
C SER A 194 10.66 2.30 11.15
N VAL A 195 10.15 1.51 10.21
CA VAL A 195 10.93 0.41 9.61
C VAL A 195 11.74 0.90 8.41
N LEU A 196 11.77 2.22 8.20
CA LEU A 196 12.60 2.94 7.24
C LEU A 196 13.90 3.30 7.97
N ALA A 197 15.00 2.74 7.49
CA ALA A 197 16.36 3.20 7.76
C ALA A 197 16.77 4.19 6.66
#